data_AF-W9XFU6-F1
#
_entry.id   AF-W9XFU6-F1
#
_cell.length_a   1.000
_cell.length_b   1.000
_cell.length_c   1.000
_cell.angle_alpha   90.00
_cell.angle_beta   90.00
_cell.angle_gamma   90.00
#
_symmetry.space_group_name_H-M   'P 1'
#
loop_
_entity.id
_entity.type
_entity.pdbx_description
1 polymer ?
#
loop_
_entity_poly.entity_id
_entity_poly.type
_entity_poly.pdbx_seq_one_letter_code
_entity_poly.pdbx_strand_id
1 'polypeptide(L)'
;MTRRWIFASQDKSSRTTLLTALFSDDDLCRTFGFNQCVEEFEVANLFCIYGNLVQSFGSVSLQLYVNEQTLGEFIQSWISASHVHRPGDDRDCPCFPWFLSRRLTGFDIPHQEGSYAYQVCAMIDLERYFSPGSGLSHSEKSVASLYSVLLRDFNNIPDASTAEWILFGFCNCTNTWHREALAAAYLELAKNETPLDQIAKAWETSSLQHLMKSQGIDISLLDADIDYFQQPSVDEVGIYRLMAEVKHALSGSYCLCFRPACKFHSKYETLLSKESEGDYGFHGANTWERWQLLNFYSHVFSHPDFDARKMQEAKRNPNLEALEEYLDSLVPKFRRQIGNEFLADAMFPKLKDRVTFPHGRPPCECIIHTTLTSEGLDFRSLRRISWMRGMLKDDENGASDIEREEG
;
A
#
# COMPACT_ATOMS: atom_id res chain seq x y z
N MET A 1 1.56 -4.19 -19.70
CA MET A 1 1.34 -5.02 -18.50
C MET A 1 1.18 -6.51 -18.82
N THR A 2 0.49 -6.89 -19.89
CA THR A 2 0.20 -8.30 -20.23
C THR A 2 1.42 -9.23 -20.32
N ARG A 3 2.52 -8.77 -20.94
CA ARG A 3 3.78 -9.54 -20.94
C ARG A 3 4.33 -9.73 -19.53
N ARG A 4 4.22 -8.72 -18.65
CA ARG A 4 4.65 -8.79 -17.25
C ARG A 4 3.78 -9.77 -16.44
N TRP A 5 2.48 -9.89 -16.73
CA TRP A 5 1.60 -10.86 -16.09
C TRP A 5 2.01 -12.32 -16.37
N ILE A 6 2.36 -12.65 -17.61
CA ILE A 6 2.83 -13.99 -17.98
C ILE A 6 4.09 -14.36 -17.18
N PHE A 7 5.03 -13.43 -16.99
CA PHE A 7 6.22 -13.65 -16.15
C PHE A 7 5.92 -13.66 -14.65
N ALA A 8 4.98 -12.84 -14.18
CA ALA A 8 4.58 -12.78 -12.77
C ALA A 8 3.75 -13.99 -12.32
N SER A 9 3.13 -14.73 -13.25
CA SER A 9 2.27 -15.88 -12.93
C SER A 9 2.97 -17.02 -12.17
N GLN A 10 4.31 -17.04 -12.16
CA GLN A 10 5.11 -18.06 -11.48
C GLN A 10 5.56 -17.66 -10.06
N ASP A 11 5.51 -16.38 -9.69
CA ASP A 11 5.98 -15.88 -8.39
C ASP A 11 4.95 -14.96 -7.73
N LYS A 12 4.55 -15.30 -6.49
CA LYS A 12 3.54 -14.55 -5.71
C LYS A 12 3.99 -13.11 -5.42
N SER A 13 5.28 -12.88 -5.19
CA SER A 13 5.81 -11.53 -4.91
C SER A 13 5.70 -10.62 -6.13
N SER A 14 6.15 -11.12 -7.29
CA SER A 14 6.03 -10.44 -8.58
C SER A 14 4.58 -10.14 -8.95
N ARG A 15 3.67 -11.06 -8.65
CA ARG A 15 2.23 -10.94 -8.90
C ARG A 15 1.58 -9.89 -8.01
N THR A 16 1.87 -9.89 -6.72
CA THR A 16 1.43 -8.85 -5.77
C THR A 16 1.88 -7.47 -6.25
N THR A 17 3.16 -7.33 -6.62
CA THR A 17 3.72 -6.07 -7.14
C THR A 17 2.99 -5.59 -8.39
N LEU A 18 2.67 -6.51 -9.30
CA LEU A 18 1.93 -6.19 -10.52
C LEU A 18 0.49 -5.77 -10.24
N LEU A 19 -0.19 -6.43 -9.30
CA LEU A 19 -1.54 -6.06 -8.88
C LEU A 19 -1.55 -4.69 -8.20
N THR A 20 -0.62 -4.42 -7.29
CA THR A 20 -0.51 -3.09 -6.68
C THR A 20 -0.30 -2.00 -7.75
N ALA A 21 0.59 -2.23 -8.72
CA ALA A 21 0.86 -1.28 -9.79
C ALA A 21 -0.31 -1.12 -10.78
N LEU A 22 -1.09 -2.18 -11.02
CA LEU A 22 -2.29 -2.11 -11.84
C LEU A 22 -3.36 -1.26 -11.16
N PHE A 23 -3.66 -1.58 -9.89
CA PHE A 23 -4.72 -0.93 -9.11
C PHE A 23 -4.31 0.45 -8.57
N SER A 24 -3.05 0.87 -8.75
CA SER A 24 -2.63 2.26 -8.55
C SER A 24 -3.08 3.21 -9.68
N ASP A 25 -3.56 2.67 -10.81
CA ASP A 25 -4.02 3.45 -11.97
C ASP A 25 -5.54 3.28 -12.15
N ASP A 26 -6.30 4.22 -11.59
CA ASP A 26 -7.77 4.17 -11.57
C ASP A 26 -8.39 4.26 -12.98
N ASP A 27 -7.82 5.11 -13.82
CA ASP A 27 -8.29 5.32 -15.19
C ASP A 27 -8.10 4.05 -16.01
N LEU A 28 -6.93 3.42 -15.89
CA LEU A 28 -6.66 2.14 -16.55
C LEU A 28 -7.60 1.05 -16.04
N CYS A 29 -7.77 0.92 -14.71
CA CYS A 29 -8.64 -0.11 -14.14
C CYS A 29 -10.08 0.02 -14.63
N ARG A 30 -10.63 1.24 -14.68
CA ARG A 30 -11.99 1.52 -15.15
C ARG A 30 -12.14 1.36 -16.66
N THR A 31 -11.13 1.78 -17.41
CA THR A 31 -11.14 1.69 -18.88
C THR A 31 -11.14 0.23 -19.35
N PHE A 32 -10.40 -0.62 -18.65
CA PHE A 32 -10.21 -2.04 -19.03
C PHE A 32 -10.97 -3.02 -18.12
N GLY A 33 -11.88 -2.53 -17.26
CA GLY A 33 -12.78 -3.36 -16.46
C GLY A 33 -12.15 -4.10 -15.28
N PHE A 34 -10.87 -3.85 -14.94
CA PHE A 34 -10.22 -4.46 -13.78
C PHE A 34 -10.86 -4.05 -12.45
N ASN A 35 -11.52 -2.89 -12.39
CA ASN A 35 -12.27 -2.46 -11.20
C ASN A 35 -13.44 -3.40 -10.86
N GLN A 36 -13.92 -4.20 -11.79
CA GLN A 36 -15.01 -5.16 -11.56
C GLN A 36 -14.53 -6.57 -11.18
N CYS A 37 -13.22 -6.80 -11.14
CA CYS A 37 -12.67 -8.05 -10.66
C CYS A 37 -12.83 -8.15 -9.15
N VAL A 38 -13.36 -9.27 -8.68
CA VAL A 38 -13.47 -9.64 -7.27
C VAL A 38 -12.26 -10.49 -6.87
N GLU A 39 -11.92 -11.45 -7.72
CA GLU A 39 -10.89 -12.45 -7.44
C GLU A 39 -9.67 -12.29 -8.36
N GLU A 40 -8.52 -12.74 -7.89
CA GLU A 40 -7.25 -12.58 -8.60
C GLU A 40 -7.26 -13.27 -9.98
N PHE A 41 -7.92 -14.42 -10.11
CA PHE A 41 -8.01 -15.11 -11.39
C PHE A 41 -8.84 -14.34 -12.43
N GLU A 42 -9.76 -13.48 -12.00
CA GLU A 42 -10.54 -12.63 -12.91
C GLU A 42 -9.63 -11.57 -13.56
N VAL A 43 -8.71 -11.00 -12.78
CA VAL A 43 -7.65 -10.11 -13.29
C VAL A 43 -6.78 -10.86 -14.29
N ALA A 44 -6.42 -12.12 -13.98
CA ALA A 44 -5.65 -12.98 -14.87
C ALA A 44 -6.38 -13.24 -16.20
N ASN A 45 -7.69 -13.49 -16.15
CA ASN A 45 -8.51 -13.72 -17.33
C ASN A 45 -8.58 -12.47 -18.23
N LEU A 46 -8.76 -11.28 -17.65
CA LEU A 46 -8.68 -10.02 -18.41
C LEU A 46 -7.32 -9.84 -19.07
N PHE A 47 -6.22 -10.06 -18.33
CA PHE A 47 -4.89 -9.99 -18.93
C PHE A 47 -4.73 -10.99 -20.09
N CYS A 48 -5.25 -12.20 -19.94
CA CYS A 48 -5.22 -13.20 -21.02
C CYS A 48 -5.98 -12.72 -22.26
N ILE A 49 -7.19 -12.18 -22.09
CA ILE A 49 -8.01 -11.62 -23.17
C ILE A 49 -7.27 -10.47 -23.87
N TYR A 50 -6.78 -9.50 -23.11
CA TYR A 50 -6.02 -8.38 -23.68
C TYR A 50 -4.72 -8.81 -24.35
N GLY A 51 -4.10 -9.89 -23.86
CA GLY A 51 -2.92 -10.47 -24.49
C GLY A 51 -3.21 -11.01 -25.88
N ASN A 52 -4.29 -11.78 -26.01
CA ASN A 52 -4.74 -12.30 -27.28
C ASN A 52 -5.16 -11.18 -28.24
N LEU A 53 -5.92 -10.19 -27.75
CA LEU A 53 -6.35 -9.04 -28.57
C LEU A 53 -5.16 -8.24 -29.11
N VAL A 54 -4.18 -7.92 -28.25
CA VAL A 54 -2.99 -7.19 -28.67
C VAL A 54 -2.18 -8.00 -29.67
N GLN A 55 -2.13 -9.32 -29.52
CA GLN A 55 -1.46 -10.20 -30.48
C GLN A 55 -2.19 -10.25 -31.84
N SER A 56 -3.52 -10.28 -31.83
CA SER A 56 -4.34 -10.40 -33.05
C SER A 56 -4.53 -9.09 -33.80
N PHE A 57 -4.70 -7.97 -33.09
CA PHE A 57 -5.11 -6.68 -33.67
C PHE A 57 -4.08 -5.56 -33.46
N GLY A 58 -3.14 -5.72 -32.52
CA GLY A 58 -2.23 -4.65 -32.12
C GLY A 58 -2.90 -3.58 -31.24
N SER A 59 -2.10 -2.91 -30.40
CA SER A 59 -2.61 -1.92 -29.44
C SER A 59 -3.19 -0.66 -30.11
N VAL A 60 -2.63 -0.23 -31.24
CA VAL A 60 -3.07 0.98 -31.95
C VAL A 60 -4.50 0.84 -32.47
N SER A 61 -4.84 -0.32 -33.05
CA SER A 61 -6.18 -0.58 -33.55
C SER A 61 -7.19 -0.73 -32.40
N LEU A 62 -6.79 -1.32 -31.28
CA LEU A 62 -7.66 -1.46 -30.10
C LEU A 62 -8.01 -0.11 -29.46
N GLN A 63 -7.17 0.91 -29.63
CA GLN A 63 -7.42 2.25 -29.09
C GLN A 63 -8.70 2.87 -29.68
N LEU A 64 -9.11 2.52 -30.90
CA LEU A 64 -10.36 2.99 -31.49
C LEU A 64 -11.57 2.57 -30.63
N TYR A 65 -11.65 1.30 -30.25
CA TYR A 65 -12.74 0.78 -29.42
C TYR A 65 -12.69 1.30 -27.98
N VAL A 66 -11.50 1.62 -27.46
CA VAL A 66 -11.35 2.31 -26.17
C VAL A 66 -11.96 3.71 -26.26
N ASN A 67 -11.58 4.48 -27.29
CA ASN A 67 -12.05 5.85 -27.47
C ASN A 67 -13.57 5.93 -27.73
N GLU A 68 -14.11 4.95 -28.46
CA GLU A 68 -15.54 4.83 -28.74
C GLU A 68 -16.33 4.19 -27.59
N GLN A 69 -15.66 3.75 -26.52
CA GLN A 69 -16.26 3.03 -25.38
C GLN A 69 -17.00 1.74 -25.77
N THR A 70 -16.61 1.12 -26.90
CA THR A 70 -17.20 -0.11 -27.44
C THR A 70 -16.32 -1.33 -27.21
N LEU A 71 -15.25 -1.20 -26.42
CA LEU A 71 -14.27 -2.27 -26.19
C LEU A 71 -14.93 -3.55 -25.67
N GLY A 72 -15.83 -3.48 -24.68
CA GLY A 72 -16.52 -4.68 -24.16
C GLY A 72 -17.32 -5.45 -25.22
N GLU A 73 -18.06 -4.72 -26.08
CA GLU A 73 -18.86 -5.29 -27.17
C GLU A 73 -17.98 -5.91 -28.25
N PHE A 74 -16.87 -5.25 -28.58
CA PHE A 74 -15.88 -5.76 -29.51
C PHE A 74 -15.27 -7.07 -29.01
N ILE A 75 -14.86 -7.14 -27.74
CA ILE A 75 -14.31 -8.36 -27.12
C ILE A 75 -15.34 -9.48 -27.18
N GLN A 76 -16.58 -9.21 -26.78
CA GLN A 76 -17.66 -10.20 -26.79
C GLN A 76 -17.92 -10.75 -28.21
N SER A 77 -17.95 -9.86 -29.21
CA SER A 77 -18.15 -10.22 -30.62
C SER A 77 -16.99 -11.05 -31.15
N TRP A 78 -15.75 -10.65 -30.83
CA TRP A 78 -14.53 -11.35 -31.23
C TRP A 78 -14.45 -12.75 -30.62
N ILE A 79 -14.72 -12.91 -29.32
CA ILE A 79 -14.74 -14.23 -28.66
C ILE A 79 -15.82 -15.11 -29.29
N SER A 80 -17.03 -14.56 -29.48
CA SER A 80 -18.16 -15.30 -30.06
C SER A 80 -17.87 -15.77 -31.49
N ALA A 81 -17.28 -14.91 -32.33
CA ALA A 81 -16.89 -15.26 -33.70
C ALA A 81 -15.77 -16.31 -33.76
N SER A 82 -14.83 -16.26 -32.80
CA SER A 82 -13.73 -17.21 -32.68
C SER A 82 -14.22 -18.61 -32.33
N HIS A 83 -15.28 -18.73 -31.50
CA HIS A 83 -15.93 -20.01 -31.20
C HIS A 83 -16.66 -20.64 -32.40
N VAL A 84 -17.13 -19.85 -33.37
CA VAL A 84 -17.86 -20.35 -34.55
C VAL A 84 -16.92 -20.93 -35.62
N HIS A 85 -15.69 -20.42 -35.74
CA HIS A 85 -14.82 -20.73 -36.89
C HIS A 85 -13.84 -21.89 -36.67
N ARG A 86 -13.67 -22.39 -35.44
CA ARG A 86 -12.79 -23.53 -35.15
C ARG A 86 -13.35 -24.40 -34.00
N PRO A 87 -14.34 -25.27 -34.27
CA PRO A 87 -14.73 -26.27 -33.29
C PRO A 87 -13.57 -27.26 -33.10
N GLY A 88 -12.85 -27.15 -31.97
CA GLY A 88 -11.92 -28.18 -31.49
C GLY A 88 -10.44 -28.06 -31.82
N ASP A 89 -9.92 -26.93 -32.36
CA ASP A 89 -8.50 -26.87 -32.81
C ASP A 89 -7.70 -25.60 -32.40
N ASP A 90 -8.15 -24.88 -31.37
CA ASP A 90 -7.27 -24.03 -30.56
C ASP A 90 -7.95 -23.78 -29.19
N ARG A 91 -7.35 -24.32 -28.13
CA ARG A 91 -7.28 -23.70 -26.79
C ARG A 91 -8.60 -23.39 -26.07
N ASP A 92 -8.97 -24.28 -25.16
CA ASP A 92 -9.84 -24.05 -24.00
C ASP A 92 -9.26 -22.94 -23.09
N CYS A 93 -9.14 -21.69 -23.56
CA CYS A 93 -8.79 -20.61 -22.64
C CYS A 93 -9.99 -20.42 -21.70
N PRO A 94 -9.86 -20.69 -20.38
CA PRO A 94 -10.97 -20.51 -19.45
C PRO A 94 -11.43 -19.04 -19.39
N CYS A 95 -10.59 -18.11 -19.84
CA CYS A 95 -10.87 -16.70 -19.94
C CYS A 95 -12.05 -16.34 -20.86
N PHE A 96 -12.27 -17.07 -21.95
CA PHE A 96 -13.33 -16.76 -22.92
C PHE A 96 -14.73 -17.09 -22.41
N PRO A 97 -15.04 -18.32 -21.96
CA PRO A 97 -16.34 -18.61 -21.36
C PRO A 97 -16.58 -17.81 -20.09
N TRP A 98 -15.54 -17.53 -19.29
CA TRP A 98 -15.64 -16.63 -18.13
C TRP A 98 -16.12 -15.22 -18.55
N PHE A 99 -15.47 -14.62 -19.56
CA PHE A 99 -15.83 -13.27 -20.00
C PHE A 99 -17.26 -13.21 -20.55
N LEU A 100 -17.64 -14.16 -21.42
CA LEU A 100 -19.00 -14.22 -21.95
C LEU A 100 -20.04 -14.39 -20.83
N SER A 101 -19.77 -15.24 -19.84
CA SER A 101 -20.65 -15.40 -18.68
C SER A 101 -20.77 -14.12 -17.85
N ARG A 102 -19.66 -13.41 -17.62
CA ARG A 102 -19.65 -12.15 -16.87
C ARG A 102 -20.38 -11.04 -17.60
N ARG A 103 -20.26 -10.97 -18.94
CA ARG A 103 -21.03 -10.01 -19.77
C ARG A 103 -22.54 -10.18 -19.58
N LEU A 104 -23.04 -11.40 -19.44
CA LEU A 104 -24.46 -11.67 -19.18
C LEU A 104 -24.94 -11.17 -17.81
N THR A 105 -24.03 -11.03 -16.84
CA THR A 105 -24.34 -10.57 -15.49
C THR A 105 -23.99 -9.09 -15.27
N GLY A 106 -23.78 -8.31 -16.34
CA GLY A 106 -23.56 -6.85 -16.24
C GLY A 106 -22.11 -6.42 -16.08
N PHE A 107 -21.14 -7.19 -16.62
CA PHE A 107 -19.72 -6.82 -16.60
C PHE A 107 -19.37 -5.83 -17.73
N ASP A 108 -19.47 -4.53 -17.50
CA ASP A 108 -19.34 -3.50 -18.54
C ASP A 108 -17.92 -2.99 -18.77
N ILE A 109 -17.51 -2.77 -20.02
CA ILE A 109 -16.18 -2.22 -20.34
C ILE A 109 -16.32 -1.12 -21.39
N PRO A 110 -15.96 0.14 -21.08
CA PRO A 110 -15.39 0.61 -19.81
C PRO A 110 -16.44 0.71 -18.68
N HIS A 111 -15.99 0.75 -17.42
CA HIS A 111 -16.84 0.95 -16.23
C HIS A 111 -16.39 2.18 -15.44
N GLN A 112 -16.57 3.36 -16.03
CA GLN A 112 -16.00 4.62 -15.55
C GLN A 112 -16.51 5.06 -14.18
N GLU A 113 -17.80 4.87 -13.89
CA GLU A 113 -18.41 5.26 -12.60
C GLU A 113 -18.36 4.14 -11.55
N GLY A 114 -17.71 3.03 -11.90
CA GLY A 114 -17.66 1.84 -11.07
C GLY A 114 -16.80 1.95 -9.82
N SER A 115 -17.30 1.36 -8.73
CA SER A 115 -16.51 1.04 -7.54
C SER A 115 -15.64 -0.21 -7.78
N TYR A 116 -14.64 -0.40 -6.91
CA TYR A 116 -13.77 -1.58 -6.93
C TYR A 116 -14.43 -2.79 -6.27
N ALA A 117 -14.84 -3.76 -7.07
CA ALA A 117 -15.65 -4.89 -6.63
C ALA A 117 -14.97 -5.71 -5.52
N TYR A 118 -13.67 -6.00 -5.65
CA TYR A 118 -12.92 -6.73 -4.61
C TYR A 118 -12.91 -6.02 -3.25
N GLN A 119 -12.91 -4.68 -3.23
CA GLN A 119 -12.99 -3.91 -1.98
C GLN A 119 -14.41 -3.89 -1.43
N VAL A 120 -15.42 -3.79 -2.30
CA VAL A 120 -16.84 -3.86 -1.89
C VAL A 120 -17.16 -5.21 -1.26
N CYS A 121 -16.68 -6.31 -1.85
CA CYS A 121 -16.83 -7.65 -1.28
C CYS A 121 -16.17 -7.75 0.10
N ALA A 122 -14.94 -7.25 0.27
CA ALA A 122 -14.27 -7.23 1.57
C ALA A 122 -15.07 -6.45 2.64
N MET A 123 -15.74 -5.35 2.27
CA MET A 123 -16.59 -4.58 3.17
C MET A 123 -17.87 -5.33 3.55
N ILE A 124 -18.49 -6.05 2.61
CA ILE A 124 -19.65 -6.91 2.87
C ILE A 124 -19.26 -8.03 3.85
N ASP A 125 -18.09 -8.65 3.65
CA ASP A 125 -17.59 -9.69 4.56
C ASP A 125 -17.27 -9.12 5.94
N LEU A 126 -16.72 -7.91 6.03
CA LEU A 126 -16.50 -7.23 7.31
C LEU A 126 -17.82 -7.01 8.06
N GLU A 127 -18.86 -6.54 7.38
CA GLU A 127 -20.20 -6.39 7.96
C GLU A 127 -20.78 -7.73 8.41
N ARG A 128 -20.54 -8.80 7.65
CA ARG A 128 -20.98 -10.15 8.00
C ARG A 128 -20.27 -10.69 9.24
N TYR A 129 -18.96 -10.51 9.36
CA TYR A 129 -18.18 -11.02 10.51
C TYR A 129 -18.44 -10.24 11.79
N PHE A 130 -18.54 -8.91 11.70
CA PHE A 130 -18.52 -8.04 12.88
C PHE A 130 -19.78 -7.22 13.12
N SER A 131 -20.63 -7.06 12.09
CA SER A 131 -21.83 -6.21 12.13
C SER A 131 -21.58 -4.87 12.85
N PRO A 132 -20.58 -4.08 12.39
CA PRO A 132 -20.14 -2.90 13.12
C PRO A 132 -21.26 -1.87 13.24
N GLY A 133 -21.65 -1.54 14.47
CA GLY A 133 -22.65 -0.53 14.74
C GLY A 133 -22.21 0.89 14.37
N SER A 134 -23.16 1.82 14.33
CA SER A 134 -22.89 3.25 14.12
C SER A 134 -22.37 3.90 15.42
N GLY A 135 -21.16 3.54 15.86
CA GLY A 135 -20.64 4.02 17.13
C GLY A 135 -19.27 3.50 17.53
N LEU A 136 -18.47 3.04 16.56
CA LEU A 136 -17.16 2.43 16.84
C LEU A 136 -16.22 3.39 17.57
N SER A 137 -15.57 2.88 18.62
CA SER A 137 -14.42 3.50 19.28
C SER A 137 -13.24 3.67 18.32
N HIS A 138 -12.21 4.41 18.75
CA HIS A 138 -10.99 4.56 17.95
C HIS A 138 -10.33 3.20 17.69
N SER A 139 -10.19 2.36 18.71
CA SER A 139 -9.60 1.02 18.61
C SER A 139 -10.39 0.11 17.66
N GLU A 140 -11.72 0.11 17.76
CA GLU A 140 -12.58 -0.67 16.84
C GLU A 140 -12.48 -0.18 15.40
N LYS A 141 -12.36 1.13 15.16
CA LYS A 141 -12.13 1.68 13.82
C LYS A 141 -10.79 1.21 13.25
N SER A 142 -9.74 1.19 14.06
CA SER A 142 -8.41 0.71 13.64
C SER A 142 -8.45 -0.78 13.29
N VAL A 143 -9.11 -1.61 14.10
CA VAL A 143 -9.24 -3.05 13.81
C VAL A 143 -10.14 -3.29 12.58
N ALA A 144 -11.28 -2.61 12.46
CA ALA A 144 -12.11 -2.69 11.27
C ALA A 144 -11.33 -2.27 10.01
N SER A 145 -10.48 -1.25 10.12
CA SER A 145 -9.60 -0.82 9.05
C SER A 145 -8.64 -1.91 8.60
N LEU A 146 -8.02 -2.64 9.55
CA LEU A 146 -7.22 -3.83 9.25
C LEU A 146 -8.04 -4.88 8.50
N TYR A 147 -9.21 -5.27 8.99
CA TYR A 147 -10.03 -6.30 8.34
C TYR A 147 -10.54 -5.88 6.96
N SER A 148 -10.75 -4.59 6.71
CA SER A 148 -11.10 -4.08 5.37
C SER A 148 -9.99 -4.31 4.33
N VAL A 149 -8.76 -4.53 4.79
CA VAL A 149 -7.61 -4.96 3.96
C VAL A 149 -7.52 -6.47 3.92
N LEU A 150 -7.52 -7.15 5.09
CA LEU A 150 -7.30 -8.59 5.18
C LEU A 150 -8.37 -9.43 4.46
N LEU A 151 -9.61 -8.95 4.38
CA LEU A 151 -10.73 -9.67 3.76
C LEU A 151 -10.78 -9.52 2.23
N ARG A 152 -9.83 -8.78 1.62
CA ARG A 152 -9.71 -8.70 0.16
C ARG A 152 -9.13 -10.01 -0.39
N ASP A 153 -9.48 -10.36 -1.62
CA ASP A 153 -8.92 -11.55 -2.29
C ASP A 153 -7.44 -11.36 -2.68
N PHE A 154 -7.07 -10.14 -3.08
CA PHE A 154 -5.71 -9.72 -3.38
C PHE A 154 -5.44 -8.31 -2.84
N ASN A 155 -4.17 -7.88 -2.81
CA ASN A 155 -3.74 -6.65 -2.12
C ASN A 155 -4.27 -6.61 -0.67
N ASN A 156 -4.21 -7.76 0.01
CA ASN A 156 -4.86 -8.04 1.28
C ASN A 156 -3.92 -8.14 2.47
N ILE A 157 -2.64 -7.84 2.29
CA ILE A 157 -1.65 -7.81 3.35
C ILE A 157 -1.13 -6.37 3.48
N PRO A 158 -1.24 -5.75 4.67
CA PRO A 158 -0.67 -4.44 4.91
C PRO A 158 0.82 -4.36 4.57
N ASP A 159 1.22 -3.25 3.96
CA ASP A 159 2.61 -2.96 3.63
C ASP A 159 2.97 -1.51 3.98
N ALA A 160 4.22 -1.10 3.71
CA ALA A 160 4.73 0.23 4.04
C ALA A 160 3.96 1.42 3.43
N SER A 161 2.97 1.19 2.56
CA SER A 161 2.05 2.23 2.09
C SER A 161 0.87 2.48 3.03
N THR A 162 0.58 1.55 3.94
CA THR A 162 -0.59 1.53 4.82
C THR A 162 -0.22 1.70 6.29
N ALA A 163 -1.08 2.36 7.06
CA ALA A 163 -0.88 2.56 8.50
C ALA A 163 -0.90 1.23 9.28
N GLU A 164 -1.75 0.31 8.83
CA GLU A 164 -1.96 -1.01 9.41
C GLU A 164 -0.67 -1.83 9.49
N TRP A 165 0.28 -1.58 8.57
CA TRP A 165 1.56 -2.26 8.54
C TRP A 165 2.37 -2.05 9.82
N ILE A 166 2.35 -0.84 10.37
CA ILE A 166 3.03 -0.50 11.62
C ILE A 166 2.13 -0.78 12.83
N LEU A 167 0.85 -0.39 12.77
CA LEU A 167 -0.07 -0.48 13.91
C LEU A 167 -0.33 -1.92 14.38
N PHE A 168 -0.31 -2.87 13.47
CA PHE A 168 -0.61 -4.28 13.75
C PHE A 168 0.62 -5.19 13.64
N GLY A 169 1.83 -4.61 13.60
CA GLY A 169 3.09 -5.34 13.71
C GLY A 169 3.53 -6.10 12.46
N PHE A 170 2.87 -5.93 11.31
CA PHE A 170 3.31 -6.52 10.03
C PHE A 170 4.71 -6.06 9.61
N CYS A 171 5.17 -4.90 10.07
CA CYS A 171 6.53 -4.42 9.88
C CYS A 171 7.60 -5.28 10.57
N ASN A 172 7.23 -6.05 11.61
CA ASN A 172 8.14 -6.95 12.31
C ASN A 172 8.39 -8.26 11.54
N CYS A 173 7.56 -8.55 10.53
CA CYS A 173 7.69 -9.73 9.68
C CYS A 173 8.89 -9.62 8.72
N THR A 174 9.83 -10.55 8.86
CA THR A 174 11.07 -10.61 8.07
C THR A 174 10.91 -11.20 6.67
N ASN A 175 9.82 -11.92 6.42
CA ASN A 175 9.58 -12.55 5.13
C ASN A 175 8.07 -12.60 4.81
N THR A 176 7.73 -13.09 3.62
CA THR A 176 6.34 -13.21 3.17
C THR A 176 5.54 -14.22 3.99
N TRP A 177 6.15 -15.34 4.40
CA TRP A 177 5.48 -16.37 5.19
C TRP A 177 5.03 -15.86 6.56
N HIS A 178 5.85 -15.09 7.27
CA HIS A 178 5.47 -14.46 8.54
C HIS A 178 4.30 -13.49 8.36
N ARG A 179 4.31 -12.69 7.28
CA ARG A 179 3.19 -11.78 6.97
C ARG A 179 1.90 -12.53 6.71
N GLU A 180 1.97 -13.62 5.97
CA GLU A 180 0.82 -14.48 5.68
C GLU A 180 0.30 -15.18 6.93
N ALA A 181 1.20 -15.70 7.78
CA ALA A 181 0.83 -16.31 9.06
C ALA A 181 0.17 -15.29 10.00
N LEU A 182 0.69 -14.06 10.08
CA LEU A 182 0.09 -12.99 10.87
C LEU A 182 -1.30 -12.60 10.34
N ALA A 183 -1.45 -12.42 9.03
CA ALA A 183 -2.74 -12.17 8.39
C ALA A 183 -3.75 -13.30 8.67
N ALA A 184 -3.30 -14.56 8.53
CA ALA A 184 -4.13 -15.73 8.81
C ALA A 184 -4.59 -15.77 10.27
N ALA A 185 -3.69 -15.48 11.23
CA ALA A 185 -4.04 -15.45 12.65
C ALA A 185 -5.12 -14.41 12.97
N TYR A 186 -5.09 -13.22 12.36
CA TYR A 186 -6.18 -12.26 12.47
C TYR A 186 -7.46 -12.80 11.82
N LEU A 187 -7.41 -13.33 10.60
CA LEU A 187 -8.59 -13.87 9.93
C LEU A 187 -9.25 -15.03 10.72
N GLU A 188 -8.47 -15.86 11.41
CA GLU A 188 -9.00 -16.92 12.29
C GLU A 188 -9.76 -16.34 13.50
N LEU A 189 -9.37 -15.17 14.05
CA LEU A 189 -10.18 -14.51 15.09
C LEU A 189 -11.58 -14.18 14.57
N ALA A 190 -11.70 -13.69 13.34
CA ALA A 190 -12.99 -13.41 12.71
C ALA A 190 -13.81 -14.68 12.47
N LYS A 191 -13.17 -15.75 11.98
CA LYS A 191 -13.83 -17.05 11.76
C LYS A 191 -14.30 -17.72 13.04
N ASN A 192 -13.59 -17.51 14.15
CA ASN A 192 -13.99 -17.92 15.48
C ASN A 192 -15.09 -17.03 16.09
N GLU A 193 -15.70 -16.15 15.29
CA GLU A 193 -16.79 -15.24 15.71
C GLU A 193 -16.37 -14.32 16.87
N THR A 194 -15.09 -13.97 16.96
CA THR A 194 -14.59 -13.06 17.99
C THR A 194 -15.16 -11.66 17.77
N PRO A 195 -15.84 -11.07 18.76
CA PRO A 195 -16.38 -9.72 18.65
C PRO A 195 -15.30 -8.67 18.35
N LEU A 196 -15.63 -7.68 17.52
CA LEU A 196 -14.69 -6.63 17.10
C LEU A 196 -14.12 -5.85 18.30
N ASP A 197 -14.97 -5.55 19.30
CA ASP A 197 -14.59 -4.83 20.52
C ASP A 197 -13.61 -5.63 21.37
N GLN A 198 -13.75 -6.97 21.41
CA GLN A 198 -12.80 -7.85 22.09
C GLN A 198 -11.42 -7.84 21.42
N ILE A 199 -11.38 -7.89 20.08
CA ILE A 199 -10.13 -7.79 19.32
C ILE A 199 -9.50 -6.41 19.52
N ALA A 200 -10.31 -5.34 19.42
CA ALA A 200 -9.88 -3.97 19.61
C ALA A 200 -9.29 -3.72 21.00
N LYS A 201 -9.96 -4.22 22.04
CA LYS A 201 -9.46 -4.16 23.41
C LYS A 201 -8.15 -4.94 23.55
N ALA A 202 -8.07 -6.13 22.97
CA ALA A 202 -6.86 -6.93 23.05
C ALA A 202 -5.67 -6.27 22.34
N TRP A 203 -5.92 -5.58 21.22
CA TRP A 203 -4.92 -4.77 20.51
C TRP A 203 -4.45 -3.59 21.37
N GLU A 204 -5.38 -2.81 21.91
CA GLU A 204 -5.09 -1.65 22.75
C GLU A 204 -4.31 -2.01 24.02
N THR A 205 -4.61 -3.16 24.62
CA THR A 205 -3.93 -3.63 25.83
C THR A 205 -2.79 -4.62 25.56
N SER A 206 -2.26 -4.67 24.34
CA SER A 206 -1.06 -5.49 24.03
C SER A 206 -1.23 -6.98 24.39
N SER A 207 -2.41 -7.54 24.17
CA SER A 207 -2.81 -8.89 24.60
C SER A 207 -3.40 -9.76 23.48
N LEU A 208 -3.26 -9.34 22.21
CA LEU A 208 -3.70 -10.10 21.03
C LEU A 208 -3.14 -11.52 20.98
N GLN A 209 -1.85 -11.69 21.28
CA GLN A 209 -1.23 -13.01 21.29
C GLN A 209 -1.90 -13.95 22.31
N HIS A 210 -2.26 -13.42 23.49
CA HIS A 210 -2.98 -14.19 24.50
C HIS A 210 -4.40 -14.53 24.03
N LEU A 211 -5.11 -13.56 23.43
CA LEU A 211 -6.43 -13.78 22.85
C LEU A 211 -6.40 -14.93 21.82
N MET A 212 -5.47 -14.87 20.85
CA MET A 212 -5.32 -15.89 19.81
C MET A 212 -5.03 -17.28 20.39
N LYS A 213 -4.07 -17.37 21.33
CA LYS A 213 -3.76 -18.63 22.03
C LYS A 213 -4.96 -19.18 22.80
N SER A 214 -5.73 -18.30 23.46
CA SER A 214 -6.92 -18.71 24.22
C SER A 214 -8.04 -19.27 23.35
N GLN A 215 -8.04 -18.93 22.06
CA GLN A 215 -8.96 -19.46 21.06
C GLN A 215 -8.38 -20.63 20.26
N GLY A 216 -7.21 -21.15 20.62
CA GLY A 216 -6.58 -22.27 19.94
C GLY A 216 -6.05 -21.94 18.54
N ILE A 217 -5.84 -20.66 18.22
CA ILE A 217 -5.23 -20.25 16.95
C ILE A 217 -3.74 -20.58 16.99
N ASP A 218 -3.28 -21.37 16.02
CA ASP A 218 -1.88 -21.72 15.90
C ASP A 218 -1.07 -20.53 15.37
N ILE A 219 -0.16 -20.05 16.19
CA ILE A 219 0.77 -18.97 15.87
C ILE A 219 2.23 -19.42 16.00
N SER A 220 2.51 -20.73 15.93
CA SER A 220 3.86 -21.27 16.09
C SER A 220 4.85 -20.82 15.01
N LEU A 221 4.34 -20.43 13.83
CA LEU A 221 5.14 -19.89 12.73
C LEU A 221 5.58 -18.44 12.97
N LEU A 222 5.03 -17.78 13.99
CA LEU A 222 5.42 -16.45 14.42
C LEU A 222 6.35 -16.63 15.62
N ASP A 223 7.65 -16.45 15.36
CA ASP A 223 8.76 -16.61 16.31
C ASP A 223 8.42 -16.05 17.71
N ALA A 224 8.74 -16.82 18.75
CA ALA A 224 8.45 -16.46 20.14
C ALA A 224 9.26 -15.23 20.61
N ASP A 225 10.39 -14.93 19.97
CA ASP A 225 11.29 -13.84 20.36
C ASP A 225 10.90 -12.47 19.78
N ILE A 226 9.88 -12.41 18.92
CA ILE A 226 9.41 -11.18 18.28
C ILE A 226 7.94 -10.97 18.62
N ASP A 227 7.60 -9.78 19.12
CA ASP A 227 6.21 -9.41 19.29
C ASP A 227 5.61 -8.93 17.96
N TYR A 228 5.07 -9.87 17.18
CA TYR A 228 4.43 -9.60 15.90
C TYR A 228 3.08 -8.90 16.01
N PHE A 229 2.45 -8.89 17.18
CA PHE A 229 1.06 -8.45 17.35
C PHE A 229 0.97 -7.03 17.91
N GLN A 230 2.10 -6.34 18.01
CA GLN A 230 2.17 -4.99 18.55
C GLN A 230 2.87 -4.03 17.61
N GLN A 231 2.50 -2.77 17.76
CA GLN A 231 3.26 -1.67 17.19
C GLN A 231 4.70 -1.70 17.76
N PRO A 232 5.73 -1.51 16.91
CA PRO A 232 7.10 -1.39 17.39
C PRO A 232 7.24 -0.29 18.44
N SER A 233 8.21 -0.47 19.33
CA SER A 233 8.56 0.54 20.33
C SER A 233 8.95 1.87 19.66
N VAL A 234 8.87 2.98 20.40
CA VAL A 234 9.26 4.30 19.88
C VAL A 234 10.73 4.34 19.42
N ASP A 235 11.59 3.51 20.00
CA ASP A 235 12.99 3.42 19.61
C ASP A 235 13.21 2.59 18.34
N GLU A 236 12.33 1.65 18.03
CA GLU A 236 12.38 0.81 16.82
C GLU A 236 11.59 1.40 15.66
N VAL A 237 10.51 2.14 15.92
CA VAL A 237 9.58 2.63 14.88
C VAL A 237 10.26 3.56 13.86
N GLY A 238 11.42 4.15 14.20
CA GLY A 238 12.15 5.07 13.32
C GLY A 238 12.55 4.46 11.97
N ILE A 239 13.01 3.22 11.92
CA ILE A 239 13.37 2.57 10.63
C ILE A 239 12.13 2.23 9.80
N TYR A 240 11.08 1.71 10.45
CA TYR A 240 9.82 1.40 9.78
C TYR A 240 9.15 2.66 9.26
N ARG A 241 9.29 3.77 9.99
CA ARG A 241 8.89 5.10 9.55
C ARG A 241 9.65 5.52 8.30
N LEU A 242 10.97 5.42 8.29
CA LEU A 242 11.76 5.74 7.10
C LEU A 242 11.31 4.90 5.89
N MET A 243 11.09 3.59 6.08
CA MET A 243 10.61 2.70 5.01
C MET A 243 9.26 3.17 4.44
N ALA A 244 8.31 3.53 5.31
CA ALA A 244 7.02 4.07 4.90
C ALA A 244 7.17 5.41 4.16
N GLU A 245 7.95 6.34 4.69
CA GLU A 245 8.17 7.66 4.11
C GLU A 245 8.86 7.59 2.73
N VAL A 246 9.87 6.74 2.57
CA VAL A 246 10.52 6.51 1.27
C VAL A 246 9.53 5.93 0.27
N LYS A 247 8.73 4.94 0.68
CA LYS A 247 7.71 4.36 -0.19
C LYS A 247 6.66 5.39 -0.58
N HIS A 248 6.19 6.20 0.36
CA HIS A 248 5.22 7.28 0.11
C HIS A 248 5.80 8.30 -0.87
N ALA A 249 6.99 8.82 -0.60
CA ALA A 249 7.66 9.82 -1.44
C ALA A 249 7.89 9.35 -2.88
N LEU A 250 8.18 8.06 -3.08
CA LEU A 250 8.39 7.49 -4.42
C LEU A 250 7.10 7.04 -5.11
N SER A 251 6.03 6.77 -4.35
CA SER A 251 4.75 6.30 -4.91
C SER A 251 3.95 7.40 -5.62
N GLY A 252 4.25 8.68 -5.39
CA GLY A 252 3.42 9.80 -5.82
C GLY A 252 2.11 9.94 -5.01
N SER A 253 1.88 9.10 -4.01
CA SER A 253 0.73 9.19 -3.09
C SER A 253 0.81 10.47 -2.26
N TYR A 254 -0.34 11.06 -1.97
CA TYR A 254 -0.41 12.30 -1.18
C TYR A 254 -0.67 11.99 0.29
N CYS A 255 0.17 12.51 1.19
CA CYS A 255 -0.09 12.48 2.63
C CYS A 255 -0.60 13.84 3.09
N LEU A 256 -1.68 13.87 3.88
CA LEU A 256 -2.17 15.10 4.52
C LEU A 256 -1.14 15.75 5.46
N CYS A 257 -0.13 14.98 5.88
CA CYS A 257 0.98 15.44 6.69
C CYS A 257 1.95 16.34 5.93
N PHE A 258 1.86 16.42 4.59
CA PHE A 258 2.63 17.34 3.75
C PHE A 258 2.23 18.82 3.93
N ARG A 259 1.38 19.14 4.91
CA ARG A 259 1.07 20.51 5.31
C ARG A 259 2.28 21.14 6.02
N PRO A 260 2.73 22.34 5.65
CA PRO A 260 3.87 23.04 6.25
C PRO A 260 3.81 23.30 7.77
N ALA A 261 2.66 23.04 8.41
CA ALA A 261 2.39 23.31 9.81
C ALA A 261 2.57 22.08 10.73
N CYS A 262 3.00 20.92 10.22
CA CYS A 262 3.22 19.77 11.09
C CYS A 262 4.49 19.95 11.94
N LYS A 263 4.35 19.90 13.27
CA LYS A 263 5.47 20.04 14.23
C LYS A 263 6.55 18.94 14.11
N PHE A 264 6.25 17.84 13.41
CA PHE A 264 7.14 16.70 13.21
C PHE A 264 7.92 16.73 11.91
N HIS A 265 7.61 17.67 11.02
CA HIS A 265 8.33 17.92 9.79
C HIS A 265 9.13 19.21 9.92
N SER A 266 10.21 19.35 9.15
CA SER A 266 10.89 20.64 9.09
C SER A 266 10.15 21.57 8.14
N LYS A 267 10.39 22.89 8.24
CA LYS A 267 9.77 23.87 7.34
C LYS A 267 10.12 23.63 5.87
N TYR A 268 11.24 22.94 5.62
CA TYR A 268 11.83 22.75 4.29
C TYR A 268 11.69 21.32 3.79
N GLU A 269 11.25 20.38 4.63
CA GLU A 269 11.02 18.99 4.30
C GLU A 269 9.60 18.60 4.71
N THR A 270 8.74 18.41 3.71
CA THR A 270 7.35 18.05 3.95
C THR A 270 7.11 16.55 3.86
N LEU A 271 8.01 15.79 3.19
CA LEU A 271 7.81 14.37 2.91
C LEU A 271 8.32 13.48 4.04
N LEU A 272 9.43 13.87 4.67
CA LEU A 272 10.11 13.09 5.69
C LEU A 272 9.91 13.70 7.07
N SER A 273 9.81 12.86 8.10
CA SER A 273 9.83 13.34 9.49
C SER A 273 11.20 13.90 9.85
N LYS A 274 11.27 14.75 10.89
CA LYS A 274 12.53 15.29 11.43
C LYS A 274 13.54 14.19 11.75
N GLU A 275 13.08 13.07 12.30
CA GLU A 275 13.93 11.91 12.60
C GLU A 275 14.54 11.36 11.32
N SER A 276 13.71 11.06 10.31
CA SER A 276 14.19 10.54 9.03
C SER A 276 15.14 11.52 8.33
N GLU A 277 14.80 12.81 8.37
CA GLU A 277 15.58 13.89 7.78
C GLU A 277 17.00 13.89 8.34
N GLY A 278 17.12 13.97 9.67
CA GLY A 278 18.43 14.11 10.33
C GLY A 278 19.18 12.81 10.55
N ASP A 279 18.52 11.69 10.81
CA ASP A 279 19.22 10.43 11.11
C ASP A 279 19.72 9.70 9.85
N TYR A 280 19.11 9.91 8.69
CA TYR A 280 19.39 9.13 7.47
C TYR A 280 19.91 9.99 6.31
N GLY A 281 20.56 11.11 6.62
CA GLY A 281 21.38 11.86 5.65
C GLY A 281 20.61 12.77 4.68
N PHE A 282 19.30 12.95 4.89
CA PHE A 282 18.47 13.86 4.10
C PHE A 282 18.60 15.33 4.54
N HIS A 283 19.12 15.57 5.74
CA HIS A 283 19.29 16.92 6.27
C HIS A 283 20.26 17.75 5.41
N GLY A 284 19.78 18.90 4.96
CA GLY A 284 20.54 19.78 4.08
C GLY A 284 20.78 19.22 2.67
N ALA A 285 20.12 18.12 2.29
CA ALA A 285 20.21 17.56 0.95
C ALA A 285 19.45 18.45 -0.05
N ASN A 286 20.10 18.75 -1.18
CA ASN A 286 19.45 19.40 -2.31
C ASN A 286 18.43 18.46 -3.00
N THR A 287 17.70 18.96 -4.00
CA THR A 287 16.65 18.17 -4.68
C THR A 287 17.19 16.89 -5.33
N TRP A 288 18.37 16.96 -5.95
CA TRP A 288 18.99 15.81 -6.59
C TRP A 288 19.48 14.79 -5.57
N GLU A 289 20.19 15.24 -4.53
CA GLU A 289 20.69 14.39 -3.43
C GLU A 289 19.54 13.66 -2.73
N ARG A 290 18.44 14.37 -2.47
CA ARG A 290 17.22 13.80 -1.87
C ARG A 290 16.63 12.73 -2.77
N TRP A 291 16.45 13.02 -4.06
CA TRP A 291 15.94 12.02 -5.02
C TRP A 291 16.85 10.78 -5.06
N GLN A 292 18.16 10.97 -5.07
CA GLN A 292 19.13 9.89 -5.08
C GLN A 292 19.07 9.06 -3.79
N LEU A 293 18.94 9.70 -2.62
CA LEU A 293 18.76 9.02 -1.33
C LEU A 293 17.46 8.22 -1.25
N LEU A 294 16.34 8.77 -1.74
CA LEU A 294 15.07 8.04 -1.81
C LEU A 294 15.22 6.75 -2.62
N ASN A 295 15.81 6.83 -3.82
CA ASN A 295 16.05 5.66 -4.67
C ASN A 295 17.04 4.67 -4.02
N PHE A 296 18.09 5.17 -3.38
CA PHE A 296 19.06 4.35 -2.66
C PHE A 296 18.40 3.58 -1.51
N TYR A 297 17.64 4.24 -0.65
CA TYR A 297 16.94 3.57 0.44
C TYR A 297 15.88 2.60 -0.06
N SER A 298 15.14 2.94 -1.12
CA SER A 298 14.22 2.00 -1.77
C SER A 298 14.93 0.73 -2.25
N HIS A 299 16.15 0.87 -2.78
CA HIS A 299 16.98 -0.27 -3.17
C HIS A 299 17.45 -1.08 -1.96
N VAL A 300 17.94 -0.42 -0.91
CA VAL A 300 18.37 -1.06 0.35
C VAL A 300 17.23 -1.86 0.97
N PHE A 301 16.02 -1.30 1.07
CA PHE A 301 14.87 -1.99 1.65
C PHE A 301 14.38 -3.19 0.85
N SER A 302 14.78 -3.28 -0.42
CA SER A 302 14.47 -4.41 -1.30
C SER A 302 15.60 -5.47 -1.30
N HIS A 303 16.71 -5.22 -0.60
CA HIS A 303 17.85 -6.13 -0.55
C HIS A 303 17.50 -7.39 0.26
N PRO A 304 17.82 -8.62 -0.20
CA PRO A 304 17.45 -9.86 0.50
C PRO A 304 18.00 -9.97 1.92
N ASP A 305 19.19 -9.44 2.16
CA ASP A 305 19.86 -9.47 3.46
C ASP A 305 19.55 -8.24 4.35
N PHE A 306 18.64 -7.37 3.91
CA PHE A 306 18.26 -6.19 4.69
C PHE A 306 17.49 -6.59 5.96
N ASP A 307 17.93 -6.05 7.09
CA ASP A 307 17.29 -6.17 8.39
C ASP A 307 17.03 -4.77 8.99
N ALA A 308 15.75 -4.42 9.12
CA ALA A 308 15.33 -3.13 9.64
C ALA A 308 15.87 -2.88 11.07
N ARG A 309 15.84 -3.89 11.94
CA ARG A 309 16.29 -3.76 13.33
C ARG A 309 17.79 -3.58 13.41
N LYS A 310 18.58 -4.33 12.64
CA LYS A 310 20.03 -4.12 12.57
C LYS A 310 20.40 -2.73 12.04
N MET A 311 19.67 -2.21 11.05
CA MET A 311 19.88 -0.85 10.57
C MET A 311 19.58 0.18 11.66
N GLN A 312 18.50 -0.01 12.42
CA GLN A 312 18.15 0.85 13.54
C GLN A 312 19.21 0.79 14.64
N GLU A 313 19.66 -0.41 15.03
CA GLU A 313 20.75 -0.62 15.98
C GLU A 313 22.02 0.07 15.52
N ALA A 314 22.40 -0.08 14.25
CA ALA A 314 23.56 0.59 13.65
C ALA A 314 23.44 2.11 13.72
N LYS A 315 22.23 2.66 13.50
CA LYS A 315 21.99 4.11 13.66
C LYS A 315 22.13 4.58 15.10
N ARG A 316 21.73 3.76 16.07
CA ARG A 316 21.75 4.08 17.50
C ARG A 316 23.09 3.77 18.16
N ASN A 317 23.95 2.98 17.53
CA ASN A 317 25.28 2.60 18.02
C ASN A 317 26.12 3.85 18.37
N PRO A 318 26.88 3.89 19.47
CA PRO A 318 27.76 5.03 19.77
C PRO A 318 28.81 5.32 18.69
N ASN A 319 29.24 4.31 17.92
CA ASN A 319 30.07 4.49 16.73
C ASN A 319 29.26 5.19 15.62
N LEU A 320 29.70 6.38 15.22
CA LEU A 320 29.07 7.15 14.15
C LEU A 320 29.19 6.50 12.77
N GLU A 321 30.11 5.55 12.60
CA GLU A 321 30.37 4.85 11.34
C GLU A 321 29.51 3.59 11.17
N ALA A 322 28.88 3.10 12.25
CA ALA A 322 28.13 1.84 12.22
C ALA A 322 27.00 1.80 11.18
N LEU A 323 26.25 2.90 10.99
CA LEU A 323 25.22 2.96 9.94
C LEU A 323 25.83 2.86 8.55
N GLU A 324 26.95 3.52 8.33
CA GLU A 324 27.65 3.49 7.04
C GLU A 324 28.23 2.10 6.77
N GLU A 325 28.85 1.47 7.77
CA GLU A 325 29.33 0.08 7.70
C GLU A 325 28.20 -0.91 7.38
N TYR A 326 27.05 -0.75 8.03
CA TYR A 326 25.86 -1.57 7.76
C TYR A 326 25.38 -1.39 6.31
N LEU A 327 25.23 -0.15 5.85
CA LEU A 327 24.81 0.13 4.47
C LEU A 327 25.83 -0.37 3.44
N ASP A 328 27.12 -0.26 3.72
CA ASP A 328 28.19 -0.77 2.85
C ASP A 328 28.21 -2.31 2.80
N SER A 329 27.80 -2.98 3.89
CA SER A 329 27.67 -4.45 3.90
C SER A 329 26.57 -4.96 2.98
N LEU A 330 25.50 -4.17 2.78
CA LEU A 330 24.41 -4.48 1.84
C LEU A 330 24.74 -4.01 0.42
N VAL A 331 25.29 -2.82 0.29
CA VAL A 331 25.62 -2.20 -1.01
C VAL A 331 27.08 -1.73 -0.98
N PRO A 332 28.03 -2.59 -1.38
CA PRO A 332 29.45 -2.27 -1.28
C PRO A 332 29.84 -1.00 -2.03
N LYS A 333 30.55 -0.11 -1.34
CA LYS A 333 30.99 1.20 -1.83
C LYS A 333 29.81 2.10 -2.23
N PHE A 334 28.66 2.02 -1.55
CA PHE A 334 27.45 2.74 -1.94
C PHE A 334 27.69 4.25 -2.11
N ARG A 335 28.52 4.88 -1.27
CA ARG A 335 28.87 6.31 -1.40
C ARG A 335 29.33 6.69 -2.80
N ARG A 336 30.14 5.84 -3.43
CA ARG A 336 30.62 6.08 -4.81
C ARG A 336 29.53 5.85 -5.84
N GLN A 337 28.58 4.96 -5.56
CA GLN A 337 27.48 4.64 -6.47
C GLN A 337 26.43 5.74 -6.49
N ILE A 338 26.18 6.38 -5.35
CA ILE A 338 25.16 7.42 -5.21
C ILE A 338 25.73 8.84 -5.32
N GLY A 339 27.04 9.02 -5.19
CA GLY A 339 27.68 10.32 -5.30
C GLY A 339 27.72 10.85 -6.73
N ASN A 340 27.70 12.17 -6.88
CA ASN A 340 27.97 12.85 -8.14
C ASN A 340 28.75 14.14 -7.87
N GLU A 341 29.97 14.22 -8.39
CA GLU A 341 30.90 15.34 -8.10
C GLU A 341 30.40 16.72 -8.58
N PHE A 342 29.42 16.75 -9.49
CA PHE A 342 28.84 17.99 -10.03
C PHE A 342 27.51 18.37 -9.37
N LEU A 343 26.83 17.43 -8.72
CA LEU A 343 25.47 17.61 -8.20
C LEU A 343 25.36 17.43 -6.68
N ALA A 344 26.35 16.80 -6.05
CA ALA A 344 26.36 16.49 -4.64
C ALA A 344 27.42 17.31 -3.88
N ASP A 345 27.12 17.61 -2.62
CA ASP A 345 28.08 18.11 -1.64
C ASP A 345 29.19 17.06 -1.42
N ALA A 346 30.42 17.50 -1.17
CA ALA A 346 31.55 16.62 -0.87
C ALA A 346 31.32 15.70 0.34
N MET A 347 30.43 16.09 1.25
CA MET A 347 30.05 15.31 2.44
C MET A 347 28.85 14.39 2.21
N PHE A 348 28.28 14.34 1.00
CA PHE A 348 27.11 13.53 0.69
C PHE A 348 27.41 12.02 0.72
N PRO A 349 26.52 11.19 1.31
CA PRO A 349 25.45 11.55 2.25
C PRO A 349 25.95 11.81 3.69
N LYS A 350 25.24 12.68 4.43
CA LYS A 350 25.58 13.10 5.80
C LYS A 350 25.05 12.13 6.86
N LEU A 351 25.47 10.86 6.80
CA LEU A 351 24.95 9.79 7.67
C LEU A 351 25.40 9.85 9.14
N LYS A 352 26.45 10.64 9.43
CA LYS A 352 27.01 10.79 10.78
C LYS A 352 26.15 11.71 11.66
N ASP A 353 25.28 12.51 11.07
CA ASP A 353 24.37 13.41 11.79
C ASP A 353 23.35 12.61 12.61
N ARG A 354 22.94 13.15 13.76
CA ARG A 354 21.98 12.51 14.67
C ARG A 354 21.02 13.53 15.24
N VAL A 355 19.73 13.22 15.16
CA VAL A 355 18.71 14.02 15.80
C VAL A 355 18.65 13.65 17.27
N THR A 356 18.78 14.67 18.13
CA THR A 356 18.57 14.52 19.57
C THR A 356 17.18 15.03 19.94
N PHE A 357 16.48 14.24 20.75
CA PHE A 357 15.15 14.59 21.25
C PHE A 357 15.25 14.76 22.77
N PRO A 358 15.56 15.97 23.27
CA PRO A 358 15.87 16.20 24.70
C PRO A 358 14.70 15.91 25.65
N HIS A 359 13.47 15.83 25.14
CA HIS A 359 12.27 15.50 25.90
C HIS A 359 11.69 14.11 25.54
N GLY A 360 12.53 13.23 24.99
CA GLY A 360 12.11 11.95 24.44
C GLY A 360 11.65 12.07 22.99
N ARG A 361 11.75 10.97 22.24
CA ARG A 361 11.28 10.89 20.85
C ARG A 361 9.76 11.07 20.82
N PRO A 362 9.23 12.09 20.13
CA PRO A 362 7.80 12.22 20.02
C PRO A 362 7.25 11.11 19.10
N PRO A 363 6.05 10.58 19.38
CA PRO A 363 5.35 9.77 18.40
C PRO A 363 5.00 10.68 17.21
N CYS A 364 5.75 10.58 16.12
CA CYS A 364 5.32 11.17 14.86
C CYS A 364 4.28 10.21 14.25
N GLU A 365 3.01 10.54 14.45
CA GLU A 365 1.86 9.78 13.94
C GLU A 365 1.62 10.02 12.45
N CYS A 366 2.35 10.94 11.82
CA CYS A 366 2.12 11.37 10.43
C CYS A 366 2.23 10.25 9.39
N ILE A 367 2.99 9.21 9.70
CA ILE A 367 3.24 8.01 8.89
C ILE A 367 2.36 6.83 9.29
N ILE A 368 1.66 6.96 10.41
CA ILE A 368 0.63 6.05 10.92
C ILE A 368 -0.75 6.53 10.42
N HIS A 369 -0.81 7.63 9.66
CA HIS A 369 -2.01 8.07 8.98
C HIS A 369 -2.08 7.48 7.57
N THR A 370 -3.27 7.02 7.18
CA THR A 370 -3.57 6.56 5.82
C THR A 370 -3.23 7.66 4.81
N THR A 371 -2.38 7.34 3.84
CA THR A 371 -2.11 8.20 2.67
C THR A 371 -3.30 8.19 1.72
N LEU A 372 -3.51 9.31 1.01
CA LEU A 372 -4.42 9.32 -0.13
C LEU A 372 -3.70 8.63 -1.29
N THR A 373 -4.14 7.41 -1.58
CA THR A 373 -3.72 6.64 -2.75
C THR A 373 -4.89 6.51 -3.74
N SER A 374 -4.70 5.77 -4.83
CA SER A 374 -5.76 5.48 -5.79
C SER A 374 -6.95 4.83 -5.12
N GLU A 375 -8.15 5.05 -5.67
CA GLU A 375 -9.35 4.37 -5.21
C GLU A 375 -9.20 2.85 -5.34
N GLY A 376 -8.45 2.41 -6.35
CA GLY A 376 -8.15 1.02 -6.61
C GLY A 376 -7.32 0.33 -5.56
N LEU A 377 -6.62 1.04 -4.68
CA LEU A 377 -5.88 0.46 -3.55
C LEU A 377 -6.52 0.74 -2.19
N ASP A 378 -7.29 1.82 -2.07
CA ASP A 378 -7.93 2.18 -0.82
C ASP A 378 -9.28 2.92 -1.00
N PHE A 379 -10.38 2.25 -0.64
CA PHE A 379 -11.74 2.82 -0.65
C PHE A 379 -11.89 4.07 0.23
N ARG A 380 -11.03 4.26 1.23
CA ARG A 380 -11.10 5.39 2.18
C ARG A 380 -10.78 6.74 1.52
N SER A 381 -10.15 6.73 0.35
CA SER A 381 -9.88 7.92 -0.46
C SER A 381 -11.19 8.67 -0.83
N LEU A 382 -12.26 7.96 -1.21
CA LEU A 382 -13.55 8.55 -1.61
C LEU A 382 -14.33 9.20 -0.44
N ARG A 383 -14.43 8.53 0.71
CA ARG A 383 -15.12 9.09 1.90
C ARG A 383 -14.37 10.29 2.47
N ARG A 384 -13.03 10.31 2.40
CA ARG A 384 -12.23 11.48 2.78
C ARG A 384 -12.35 12.63 1.78
N ILE A 385 -12.40 12.40 0.47
CA ILE A 385 -12.58 13.49 -0.52
C ILE A 385 -13.94 14.17 -0.35
N SER A 386 -14.99 13.41 -0.04
CA SER A 386 -16.31 13.96 0.33
C SER A 386 -16.24 14.83 1.59
N TRP A 387 -15.51 14.39 2.62
CA TRP A 387 -15.31 15.14 3.87
C TRP A 387 -14.39 16.37 3.68
N MET A 388 -13.35 16.27 2.85
CA MET A 388 -12.42 17.36 2.49
C MET A 388 -13.05 18.41 1.57
N ARG A 389 -13.96 18.03 0.66
CA ARG A 389 -14.79 19.00 -0.09
C ARG A 389 -15.75 19.77 0.83
N GLY A 390 -16.15 19.19 1.96
CA GLY A 390 -16.88 19.90 3.01
C GLY A 390 -16.02 21.00 3.63
N MET A 391 -14.80 20.67 4.06
CA MET A 391 -13.90 21.64 4.68
C MET A 391 -13.46 22.77 3.74
N LEU A 392 -13.24 22.50 2.45
CA LEU A 392 -12.89 23.54 1.48
C LEU A 392 -14.07 24.46 1.12
N LYS A 393 -15.33 23.99 1.27
CA LYS A 393 -16.53 24.83 1.13
C LYS A 393 -16.79 25.67 2.37
N ASP A 394 -16.39 25.19 3.54
CA ASP A 394 -16.50 25.95 4.80
C ASP A 394 -15.49 27.10 4.87
N ASP A 395 -14.32 26.98 4.22
CA ASP A 395 -13.35 28.09 4.08
C ASP A 395 -13.76 29.13 3.02
N GLU A 396 -14.52 28.77 1.97
CA GLU A 396 -15.05 29.74 0.99
C GLU A 396 -16.29 30.49 1.50
N ASN A 397 -17.10 29.86 2.37
CA ASN A 397 -18.24 30.52 3.03
C ASN A 397 -17.86 31.27 4.32
N GLY A 398 -16.67 31.03 4.88
CA GLY A 398 -16.15 31.77 6.04
C GLY A 398 -15.47 33.11 5.70
N ALA A 399 -15.25 33.39 4.41
CA ALA A 399 -14.63 34.63 3.95
C ALA A 399 -15.63 35.72 3.53
N SER A 400 -16.95 35.46 3.56
CA SER A 400 -17.98 36.46 3.19
C SER A 400 -18.66 37.17 4.35
N ASP A 401 -18.40 36.77 5.60
CA ASP A 401 -19.13 37.28 6.77
C ASP A 401 -18.29 38.16 7.72
N ILE A 402 -17.12 38.65 7.29
CA ILE A 402 -16.28 39.62 8.05
C ILE A 402 -16.15 40.98 7.32
N GLU A 403 -17.20 41.44 6.64
CA GLU A 403 -17.32 42.84 6.18
C GLU A 403 -18.71 43.46 6.39
N ARG A 404 -19.46 42.99 7.40
CA ARG A 404 -20.68 43.68 7.86
C ARG A 404 -20.84 43.63 9.37
N GLU A 405 -19.89 44.20 10.08
CA GLU A 405 -20.16 44.87 11.35
C GLU A 405 -19.03 45.87 11.61
N GLU A 406 -19.42 47.13 11.86
CA GLU A 406 -18.61 48.34 12.10
C GLU A 406 -18.18 49.16 10.86
N GLY A 407 -19.01 50.15 10.51
CA GLY A 407 -18.67 51.28 9.62
C GLY A 407 -19.85 51.90 8.89
#